data_AF-A0A382GXJ5-F1
#
_entry.id   AF-A0A382GXJ5-F1
#
_cell.length_a   1.000
_cell.length_b   1.000
_cell.length_c   1.000
_cell.angle_alpha   90.00
_cell.angle_beta   90.00
_cell.angle_gamma   90.00
#
_symmetry.space_group_name_H-M   'P 1'
#
loop_
_entity.id
_entity.type
_entity.pdbx_description
1 polymer ?
#
loop_
_entity_poly.entity_id
_entity_poly.type
_entity_poly.pdbx_seq_one_letter_code
_entity_poly.pdbx_strand_id
1 'polypeptide(L)'
;MQSTKTQHKDCSMCRDKKFVLSNHQGKLRAKLCSCFLCQECDGQGKAFLQDDKGMAFLADCNFCFSLRRRLRLLNDSGIPGKFSNSTLEIYQPIGLQNKRALSRAKDFLGDFHIASGQPSRGLLFMGGPGLGKTHLVVSILKQLILDEQVDGKFVDFFQLLSDIRHGYSHDQSEMSLIEPYLKSRVLVIDELAKGRNNEWEQTILDQFISSRYNAADKVTLFTTNYSDSDVASADTNGRTNSFQKQSLKEKVGDRIFSRLAQMCDFVKMEGDDYRTKIKATPRVLGKKY
;
A
#
# COMPACT_ATOMS: atom_id res chain seq x y z
N MET A 1 -12.99 32.05 -39.88
CA MET A 1 -11.92 31.47 -39.04
C MET A 1 -12.51 30.29 -38.29
N GLN A 2 -12.28 29.07 -38.78
CA GLN A 2 -12.85 27.87 -38.18
C GLN A 2 -12.05 27.48 -36.93
N SER A 3 -12.76 27.43 -35.81
CA SER A 3 -12.28 26.88 -34.53
C SER A 3 -11.90 25.42 -34.72
N THR A 4 -10.60 25.13 -34.72
CA THR A 4 -10.07 23.77 -34.70
C THR A 4 -10.29 23.18 -33.31
N LYS A 5 -11.36 22.39 -33.19
CA LYS A 5 -11.58 21.47 -32.06
C LYS A 5 -10.39 20.50 -32.00
N THR A 6 -9.49 20.69 -31.04
CA THR A 6 -8.42 19.75 -30.73
C THR A 6 -9.04 18.47 -30.18
N GLN A 7 -9.13 17.43 -31.01
CA GLN A 7 -9.50 16.09 -30.54
C GLN A 7 -8.43 15.62 -29.55
N HIS A 8 -8.77 15.56 -28.26
CA HIS A 8 -7.97 14.86 -27.27
C HIS A 8 -7.93 13.39 -27.66
N LYS A 9 -6.81 12.93 -28.24
CA LYS A 9 -6.53 11.51 -28.41
C LYS A 9 -6.09 10.96 -27.08
N ASP A 10 -6.93 10.15 -26.46
CA ASP A 10 -6.59 9.38 -25.26
C ASP A 10 -5.28 8.63 -25.51
N CYS A 11 -4.25 8.92 -24.71
CA CYS A 11 -2.97 8.25 -24.87
C CYS A 11 -3.13 6.76 -24.53
N SER A 12 -2.90 5.86 -25.49
CA SER A 12 -3.05 4.41 -25.30
C SER A 12 -2.20 3.84 -24.16
N MET A 13 -1.09 4.51 -23.82
CA MET A 13 -0.14 4.09 -22.77
C MET A 13 -0.60 4.50 -21.38
N CYS A 14 -1.06 5.75 -21.19
CA CYS A 14 -1.41 6.27 -19.86
C CYS A 14 -2.91 6.46 -19.62
N ARG A 15 -3.75 6.36 -20.66
CA ARG A 15 -5.21 6.61 -20.61
C ARG A 15 -5.51 7.93 -19.90
N ASP A 16 -4.83 8.99 -20.36
CA ASP A 16 -4.89 10.37 -19.87
C ASP A 16 -4.46 10.63 -18.43
N LYS A 17 -3.93 9.62 -17.75
CA LYS A 17 -3.31 9.79 -16.42
C LYS A 17 -2.02 10.58 -16.46
N LYS A 18 -1.40 10.77 -17.64
CA LYS A 18 -0.10 11.46 -17.84
C LYS A 18 1.11 10.75 -17.23
N PHE A 19 0.92 9.57 -16.64
CA PHE A 19 1.98 8.72 -16.08
C PHE A 19 1.69 7.24 -16.35
N VAL A 20 2.73 6.41 -16.26
CA VAL A 20 2.66 4.96 -16.38
C VAL A 20 3.24 4.30 -15.14
N LEU A 21 2.65 3.18 -14.74
CA LEU A 21 3.13 2.33 -13.66
C LEU A 21 3.68 1.04 -14.26
N SER A 22 4.83 0.59 -13.78
CA SER A 22 5.46 -0.65 -14.23
C SER A 22 6.09 -1.40 -13.08
N ASN A 23 6.31 -2.70 -13.25
CA ASN A 23 7.20 -3.47 -12.40
C ASN A 23 8.64 -3.32 -12.91
N HIS A 24 9.55 -2.81 -12.08
CA HIS A 24 10.97 -2.72 -12.39
C HIS A 24 11.78 -3.28 -11.22
N GLN A 25 12.54 -4.35 -11.46
CA GLN A 25 13.35 -5.04 -10.43
C GLN A 25 12.52 -5.40 -9.18
N GLY A 26 11.29 -5.85 -9.36
CA GLY A 26 10.40 -6.26 -8.27
C GLY A 26 9.72 -5.11 -7.52
N LYS A 27 10.03 -3.85 -7.85
CA LYS A 27 9.43 -2.66 -7.23
C LYS A 27 8.50 -1.94 -8.20
N LEU A 28 7.50 -1.26 -7.65
CA LEU A 28 6.63 -0.38 -8.43
C LEU A 28 7.44 0.83 -8.88
N ARG A 29 7.39 1.12 -10.18
CA ARG A 29 7.98 2.32 -10.76
C ARG A 29 6.92 3.15 -11.44
N ALA A 30 6.81 4.41 -11.03
CA ALA A 30 5.98 5.44 -11.61
C ALA A 30 6.85 6.41 -12.42
N LYS A 31 6.50 6.62 -13.68
CA LYS A 31 7.19 7.56 -14.58
C LYS A 31 6.16 8.41 -15.32
N LEU A 32 6.53 9.65 -15.64
CA LEU A 32 5.75 10.46 -16.58
C LEU A 32 5.63 9.70 -17.90
N CYS A 33 4.44 9.76 -18.49
CA CYS A 33 4.23 9.18 -19.81
C CYS A 33 4.97 10.02 -20.84
N SER A 34 5.46 9.40 -21.91
CA SER A 34 6.11 10.11 -23.01
C SER A 34 5.19 11.11 -23.71
N CYS A 35 3.86 10.95 -23.59
CA CYS A 35 2.89 11.91 -24.11
C CYS A 35 2.75 13.18 -23.25
N PHE A 36 3.31 13.19 -22.03
CA PHE A 36 3.20 14.34 -21.14
C PHE A 36 4.39 15.27 -21.34
N LEU A 37 4.11 16.45 -21.90
CA LEU A 37 5.04 17.57 -21.97
C LEU A 37 4.42 18.76 -21.20
N CYS A 38 5.15 19.28 -20.21
CA CYS A 38 4.70 20.43 -19.44
C CYS A 38 4.91 21.72 -20.25
N GLN A 39 3.83 22.44 -20.54
CA GLN A 39 3.86 23.66 -21.36
C GLN A 39 4.57 24.84 -20.66
N GLU A 40 4.66 24.83 -19.32
CA GLU A 40 5.33 25.91 -18.56
C GLU A 40 6.83 25.76 -18.43
N CYS A 41 7.36 24.53 -18.54
CA CYS A 41 8.78 24.26 -18.28
C CYS A 41 9.42 23.32 -19.30
N ASP A 42 8.75 23.05 -20.43
CA ASP A 42 9.18 22.13 -21.48
C ASP A 42 9.67 20.78 -20.97
N GLY A 43 9.01 20.28 -19.92
CA GLY A 43 9.34 19.00 -19.31
C GLY A 43 10.58 18.99 -18.41
N GLN A 44 11.25 20.13 -18.18
CA GLN A 44 12.39 20.22 -17.25
C GLN A 44 11.98 20.03 -15.79
N GLY A 45 10.73 20.40 -15.45
CA GLY A 45 10.21 20.33 -14.09
C GLY A 45 10.62 21.50 -13.19
N LYS A 46 11.44 22.42 -13.70
CA LYS A 46 11.83 23.66 -13.03
C LYS A 46 11.48 24.86 -13.90
N ALA A 47 11.18 25.99 -13.27
CA ALA A 47 10.89 27.25 -13.95
C ALA A 47 11.61 28.40 -13.23
N PHE A 48 11.92 29.46 -13.98
CA PHE A 48 12.38 30.72 -13.39
C PHE A 48 11.18 31.48 -12.83
N LEU A 49 11.20 31.75 -11.54
CA LEU A 49 10.23 32.59 -10.86
C LEU A 49 10.92 33.89 -10.43
N GLN A 50 10.15 34.96 -10.28
CA GLN A 50 10.62 36.21 -9.70
C GLN A 50 9.95 36.41 -8.35
N ASP A 51 10.71 36.89 -7.36
CA ASP A 51 10.16 37.33 -6.08
C ASP A 51 9.59 38.76 -6.18
N ASP A 52 8.99 39.23 -5.09
CA ASP A 52 8.41 40.57 -5.00
C ASP A 52 9.44 41.71 -5.19
N LYS A 53 10.74 41.39 -5.17
CA LYS A 53 11.86 42.32 -5.38
C LYS A 53 12.43 42.23 -6.80
N GLY A 54 11.84 41.40 -7.67
CA GLY A 54 12.27 41.21 -9.06
C GLY A 54 13.50 40.30 -9.22
N MET A 55 13.96 39.64 -8.15
CA MET A 55 15.07 38.69 -8.24
C MET A 55 14.59 37.37 -8.83
N ALA A 56 15.21 36.96 -9.95
CA ALA A 56 14.91 35.70 -10.59
C ALA A 56 15.61 34.53 -9.86
N PHE A 57 14.86 33.48 -9.55
CA PHE A 57 15.37 32.25 -8.95
C PHE A 57 14.78 31.01 -9.61
N LEU A 58 15.49 29.89 -9.51
CA LEU A 58 15.04 28.62 -10.07
C LEU A 58 14.20 27.87 -9.03
N ALA A 59 12.95 27.53 -9.39
CA ALA A 59 12.04 26.79 -8.52
C ALA A 59 11.41 25.60 -9.26
N ASP A 60 10.70 24.75 -8.52
CA ASP A 60 9.86 23.71 -9.13
C ASP A 60 8.74 24.36 -9.95
N CYS A 61 8.42 23.78 -11.11
CA CYS A 61 7.37 24.31 -11.99
C CYS A 61 5.99 24.11 -11.36
N ASN A 62 5.25 25.20 -11.16
CA ASN A 62 3.95 25.21 -10.50
C ASN A 62 2.92 24.27 -11.15
N PHE A 63 2.90 24.16 -12.49
CA PHE A 63 1.96 23.28 -13.18
C PHE A 63 2.23 21.78 -13.00
N CYS A 64 3.49 21.34 -13.15
CA CYS A 64 3.81 19.91 -13.14
C CYS A 64 4.37 19.40 -11.81
N PHE A 65 4.68 20.29 -10.86
CA PHE A 65 5.25 19.93 -9.56
C PHE A 65 4.40 18.92 -8.81
N SER A 66 3.09 19.15 -8.68
CA SER A 66 2.20 18.23 -7.98
C SER A 66 2.23 16.82 -8.58
N LEU A 67 2.12 16.70 -9.91
CA LEU A 67 2.20 15.40 -10.57
C LEU A 67 3.55 14.72 -10.32
N ARG A 68 4.66 15.43 -10.51
CA ARG A 68 6.01 14.90 -10.27
C ARG A 68 6.20 14.47 -8.82
N ARG A 69 5.71 15.27 -7.86
CA ARG A 69 5.76 14.96 -6.43
C ARG A 69 5.03 13.66 -6.13
N ARG A 70 3.80 13.48 -6.63
CA ARG A 70 3.04 12.23 -6.47
C ARG A 70 3.79 11.02 -6.99
N LEU A 71 4.41 11.11 -8.17
CA LEU A 71 5.19 10.00 -8.73
C LEU A 71 6.46 9.71 -7.92
N ARG A 72 7.12 10.74 -7.37
CA ARG A 72 8.25 10.55 -6.43
C ARG A 72 7.80 9.80 -5.18
N LEU A 73 6.76 10.30 -4.50
CA LEU A 73 6.18 9.64 -3.32
C LEU A 73 5.80 8.18 -3.62
N LEU A 74 5.20 7.93 -4.79
CA LEU A 74 4.80 6.58 -5.16
C LEU A 74 6.00 5.65 -5.42
N ASN A 75 7.08 6.17 -6.00
CA ASN A 75 8.34 5.44 -6.18
C ASN A 75 9.03 5.15 -4.83
N ASP A 76 8.92 6.09 -3.89
CA ASP A 76 9.54 5.99 -2.57
C ASP A 76 8.69 5.16 -1.60
N SER A 77 7.47 4.78 -1.99
CA SER A 77 6.52 4.08 -1.11
C SER A 77 6.92 2.64 -0.78
N GLY A 78 7.79 2.00 -1.57
CA GLY A 78 8.17 0.60 -1.35
C GLY A 78 7.15 -0.44 -1.82
N ILE A 79 6.09 -0.02 -2.53
CA ILE A 79 5.10 -0.96 -3.09
C ILE A 79 5.76 -1.96 -4.05
N PRO A 80 5.51 -3.28 -3.91
CA PRO A 80 6.02 -4.29 -4.83
C PRO A 80 5.46 -4.11 -6.24
N GLY A 81 6.30 -4.30 -7.26
CA GLY A 81 5.97 -4.03 -8.66
C GLY A 81 4.84 -4.90 -9.22
N LYS A 82 4.60 -6.07 -8.63
CA LYS A 82 3.46 -6.95 -8.96
C LYS A 82 2.10 -6.27 -8.75
N PHE A 83 2.02 -5.25 -7.89
CA PHE A 83 0.81 -4.47 -7.62
C PHE A 83 0.72 -3.16 -8.41
N SER A 84 1.58 -2.96 -9.43
CA SER A 84 1.55 -1.78 -10.31
C SER A 84 0.15 -1.52 -10.90
N ASN A 85 -0.56 -2.58 -11.28
CA ASN A 85 -1.91 -2.49 -11.84
C ASN A 85 -3.05 -2.62 -10.81
N SER A 86 -2.74 -2.91 -9.54
CA SER A 86 -3.77 -3.03 -8.50
C SER A 86 -4.47 -1.70 -8.25
N THR A 87 -5.78 -1.72 -8.34
CA THR A 87 -6.68 -0.58 -8.09
C THR A 87 -7.99 -1.10 -7.49
N LEU A 88 -8.76 -0.23 -6.82
CA LEU A 88 -10.05 -0.63 -6.25
C LEU A 88 -11.08 -0.96 -7.34
N GLU A 89 -10.96 -0.36 -8.53
CA GLU A 89 -11.90 -0.57 -9.65
C GLU A 89 -11.79 -1.98 -10.24
N ILE A 90 -10.57 -2.54 -10.29
CA ILE A 90 -10.37 -3.89 -10.84
C ILE A 90 -10.52 -4.99 -9.80
N TYR A 91 -10.69 -4.65 -8.52
CA TYR A 91 -10.92 -5.62 -7.47
C TYR A 91 -12.29 -6.26 -7.63
N GLN A 92 -12.34 -7.60 -7.72
CA GLN A 92 -13.58 -8.35 -7.89
C GLN A 92 -13.95 -9.05 -6.57
N PRO A 93 -14.84 -8.45 -5.75
CA PRO A 93 -15.22 -9.04 -4.47
C PRO A 93 -16.11 -10.27 -4.68
N ILE A 94 -15.67 -11.42 -4.16
CA ILE A 94 -16.45 -12.66 -4.13
C ILE A 94 -17.08 -12.81 -2.75
N GLY A 95 -18.42 -12.85 -2.66
CA GLY A 95 -19.16 -12.98 -1.40
C GLY A 95 -19.40 -11.66 -0.66
N LEU A 96 -20.27 -11.70 0.36
CA LEU A 96 -20.72 -10.52 1.10
C LEU A 96 -19.60 -9.84 1.90
N GLN A 97 -18.75 -10.63 2.57
CA GLN A 97 -17.66 -10.10 3.40
C GLN A 97 -16.64 -9.33 2.57
N ASN A 98 -16.27 -9.83 1.38
CA ASN A 98 -15.33 -9.14 0.50
C ASN A 98 -15.95 -7.90 -0.16
N LYS A 99 -17.27 -7.89 -0.40
CA LYS A 99 -18.00 -6.68 -0.82
C LYS A 99 -17.98 -5.61 0.27
N ARG A 100 -18.20 -6.00 1.53
CA ARG A 100 -18.08 -5.10 2.70
C ARG A 100 -16.65 -4.58 2.85
N ALA A 101 -15.65 -5.44 2.63
CA ALA A 101 -14.24 -5.02 2.66
C ALA A 101 -13.93 -3.96 1.60
N LEU A 102 -14.43 -4.13 0.37
CA LEU A 102 -14.30 -3.11 -0.68
C LEU A 102 -15.06 -1.83 -0.33
N SER A 103 -16.28 -1.93 0.23
CA SER A 103 -17.04 -0.76 0.69
C SER A 103 -16.25 0.01 1.73
N ARG A 104 -15.79 -0.67 2.79
CA ARG A 104 -15.02 -0.04 3.88
C ARG A 104 -13.74 0.61 3.38
N ALA A 105 -13.07 0.03 2.37
CA ALA A 105 -11.91 0.63 1.72
C ALA A 105 -12.24 1.94 1.00
N LYS A 106 -13.39 2.01 0.32
CA LYS A 106 -13.88 3.24 -0.33
C LYS A 106 -14.30 4.29 0.70
N ASP A 107 -15.03 3.88 1.74
CA ASP A 107 -15.46 4.75 2.83
C ASP A 107 -14.23 5.36 3.52
N PHE A 108 -13.21 4.54 3.79
CA PHE A 108 -11.95 5.01 4.37
C PHE A 108 -11.27 6.10 3.52
N LEU A 109 -11.29 5.98 2.19
CA LEU A 109 -10.74 7.01 1.31
C LEU A 109 -11.57 8.30 1.31
N GLY A 110 -12.90 8.19 1.38
CA GLY A 110 -13.78 9.35 1.49
C GLY A 110 -13.67 10.07 2.84
N ASP A 111 -13.41 9.33 3.90
CA ASP A 111 -13.25 9.86 5.26
C ASP A 111 -11.84 10.36 5.56
N PHE A 112 -10.84 10.07 4.71
CA PHE A 112 -9.46 10.43 4.96
C PHE A 112 -9.22 11.93 4.72
N HIS A 113 -9.03 12.70 5.79
CA HIS A 113 -8.81 14.15 5.72
C HIS A 113 -7.48 14.55 6.36
N ILE A 114 -6.52 15.01 5.55
CA ILE A 114 -5.19 15.43 6.03
C ILE A 114 -5.28 16.58 7.03
N ALA A 115 -6.18 17.55 6.80
CA ALA A 115 -6.26 18.81 7.54
C ALA A 115 -7.10 18.76 8.83
N SER A 116 -7.76 17.64 9.10
CA SER A 116 -8.83 17.58 10.13
C SER A 116 -8.32 17.59 11.58
N GLY A 117 -7.03 17.32 11.82
CA GLY A 117 -6.48 17.18 13.17
C GLY A 117 -7.09 16.04 14.00
N GLN A 118 -8.02 15.27 13.41
CA GLN A 118 -8.72 14.17 14.04
C GLN A 118 -7.92 12.88 13.84
N PRO A 119 -7.79 12.04 14.89
CA PRO A 119 -7.14 10.75 14.77
C PRO A 119 -7.92 9.88 13.78
N SER A 120 -7.34 9.62 12.62
CA SER A 120 -7.91 8.73 11.62
C SER A 120 -7.56 7.29 11.96
N ARG A 121 -8.58 6.46 12.23
CA ARG A 121 -8.38 5.03 12.46
C ARG A 121 -7.99 4.35 11.14
N GLY A 122 -7.04 3.43 11.21
CA GLY A 122 -6.63 2.60 10.07
C GLY A 122 -7.56 1.43 9.80
N LEU A 123 -7.15 0.53 8.90
CA LEU A 123 -7.87 -0.70 8.57
C LEU A 123 -6.95 -1.90 8.79
N LEU A 124 -7.49 -2.99 9.32
CA LEU A 124 -6.80 -4.27 9.43
C LEU A 124 -7.62 -5.33 8.68
N PHE A 125 -7.14 -5.71 7.50
CA PHE A 125 -7.78 -6.76 6.69
C PHE A 125 -7.33 -8.14 7.17
N MET A 126 -8.30 -9.00 7.51
CA MET A 126 -8.08 -10.34 8.07
C MET A 126 -8.70 -11.40 7.19
N GLY A 127 -8.06 -12.57 7.07
CA GLY A 127 -8.66 -13.73 6.40
C GLY A 127 -7.64 -14.61 5.69
N GLY A 128 -8.10 -15.68 5.05
CA GLY A 128 -7.22 -16.63 4.35
C GLY A 128 -6.35 -16.03 3.23
N PRO A 129 -5.33 -16.76 2.76
CA PRO A 129 -4.52 -16.34 1.61
C PRO A 129 -5.39 -16.20 0.36
N GLY A 130 -4.98 -15.33 -0.56
CA GLY A 130 -5.64 -15.21 -1.86
C GLY A 130 -6.91 -14.36 -1.91
N LEU A 131 -7.38 -13.81 -0.80
CA LEU A 131 -8.61 -12.99 -0.77
C LEU A 131 -8.44 -11.55 -1.26
N GLY A 132 -7.21 -11.13 -1.55
CA GLY A 132 -6.90 -9.79 -2.05
C GLY A 132 -6.69 -8.71 -0.99
N LYS A 133 -6.40 -9.09 0.27
CA LYS A 133 -6.05 -8.13 1.35
C LYS A 133 -4.96 -7.13 0.94
N THR A 134 -3.82 -7.63 0.46
CA THR A 134 -2.71 -6.79 -0.03
C THR A 134 -3.13 -5.92 -1.21
N HIS A 135 -4.00 -6.42 -2.09
CA HIS A 135 -4.52 -5.64 -3.22
C HIS A 135 -5.33 -4.44 -2.72
N LEU A 136 -6.19 -4.61 -1.71
CA LEU A 136 -6.98 -3.52 -1.14
C LEU A 136 -6.10 -2.46 -0.48
N VAL A 137 -5.20 -2.85 0.44
CA VAL A 137 -4.32 -1.87 1.12
C VAL A 137 -3.38 -1.15 0.16
N VAL A 138 -2.85 -1.83 -0.87
CA VAL A 138 -2.02 -1.19 -1.88
C VAL A 138 -2.84 -0.23 -2.74
N SER A 139 -4.08 -0.59 -3.08
CA SER A 139 -4.96 0.28 -3.86
C SER A 139 -5.31 1.56 -3.08
N ILE A 140 -5.64 1.43 -1.79
CA ILE A 140 -5.84 2.57 -0.88
C ILE A 140 -4.59 3.45 -0.83
N LEU A 141 -3.41 2.85 -0.55
CA LEU A 141 -2.15 3.59 -0.43
C LEU A 141 -1.82 4.35 -1.72
N LYS A 142 -1.96 3.70 -2.88
CA LYS A 142 -1.75 4.34 -4.19
C LYS A 142 -2.67 5.53 -4.38
N GLN A 143 -3.95 5.39 -4.03
CA GLN A 143 -4.93 6.45 -4.20
C GLN A 143 -4.64 7.64 -3.29
N LEU A 144 -4.31 7.40 -2.02
CA LEU A 144 -3.88 8.47 -1.10
C LEU A 144 -2.62 9.21 -1.58
N ILE A 145 -1.65 8.50 -2.15
CA ILE A 145 -0.45 9.14 -2.70
C ILE A 145 -0.78 9.93 -3.97
N LEU A 146 -1.60 9.38 -4.86
CA LEU A 146 -1.90 9.95 -6.18
C LEU A 146 -2.96 11.05 -6.16
N ASP A 147 -3.87 11.05 -5.21
CA ASP A 147 -4.96 12.03 -5.16
C ASP A 147 -4.65 13.08 -4.09
N GLU A 148 -4.20 12.64 -2.91
CA GLU A 148 -4.00 13.48 -1.73
C GLU A 148 -2.53 13.85 -1.45
N GLN A 149 -1.57 13.43 -2.29
CA GLN A 149 -0.13 13.71 -2.12
C GLN A 149 0.45 13.27 -0.76
N VAL A 150 -0.14 12.25 -0.15
CA VAL A 150 0.27 11.73 1.16
C VAL A 150 1.62 11.02 1.07
N ASP A 151 2.49 11.23 2.07
CA ASP A 151 3.69 10.39 2.24
C ASP A 151 3.29 9.02 2.80
N GLY A 152 3.30 8.03 1.92
CA GLY A 152 2.85 6.67 2.16
C GLY A 152 3.97 5.65 2.01
N LYS A 153 4.06 4.70 2.94
CA LYS A 153 5.03 3.58 2.87
C LYS A 153 4.31 2.24 2.92
N PHE A 154 4.90 1.25 2.27
CA PHE A 154 4.52 -0.14 2.28
C PHE A 154 5.71 -0.96 2.76
N VAL A 155 5.46 -1.87 3.69
CA VAL A 155 6.45 -2.82 4.16
C VAL A 155 5.82 -4.18 4.35
N ASP A 156 6.50 -5.21 3.85
CA ASP A 156 6.25 -6.58 4.27
C ASP A 156 6.98 -6.80 5.60
N PHE A 157 6.25 -7.14 6.65
CA PHE A 157 6.83 -7.19 7.99
C PHE A 157 7.93 -8.26 8.11
N PHE A 158 7.80 -9.39 7.41
CA PHE A 158 8.80 -10.44 7.43
C PHE A 158 10.08 -10.00 6.70
N GLN A 159 9.94 -9.33 5.55
CA GLN A 159 11.08 -8.78 4.84
C GLN A 159 11.82 -7.74 5.69
N LEU A 160 11.10 -6.86 6.38
CA LEU A 160 11.70 -5.87 7.27
C LEU A 160 12.50 -6.51 8.39
N LEU A 161 11.97 -7.55 9.04
CA LEU A 161 12.72 -8.29 10.05
C LEU A 161 14.01 -8.90 9.49
N SER A 162 13.95 -9.43 8.26
CA SER A 162 15.15 -9.93 7.58
C SER A 162 16.17 -8.82 7.33
N ASP A 163 15.71 -7.66 6.85
CA ASP A 163 16.57 -6.50 6.56
C ASP A 163 17.24 -5.97 7.84
N ILE A 164 16.52 -5.90 8.95
CA ILE A 164 17.08 -5.51 10.26
C ILE A 164 18.16 -6.50 10.72
N ARG A 165 17.90 -7.81 10.61
CA ARG A 165 18.89 -8.83 10.96
C ARG A 165 20.16 -8.71 10.14
N HIS A 166 20.04 -8.44 8.83
CA HIS A 166 21.20 -8.22 7.96
C HIS A 166 21.93 -6.91 8.27
N GLY A 167 21.20 -5.86 8.67
CA GLY A 167 21.77 -4.57 9.07
C GLY A 167 22.71 -4.68 10.28
N TYR A 168 22.41 -5.55 11.25
CA TYR A 168 23.30 -5.80 12.39
C TYR A 168 24.68 -6.33 11.98
N SER A 169 24.77 -7.10 10.89
CA SER A 169 26.05 -7.59 10.37
C SER A 169 26.88 -6.51 9.66
N HIS A 170 26.30 -5.33 9.42
CA HIS A 170 26.92 -4.22 8.70
C HIS A 170 27.02 -2.94 9.56
N ASP A 171 26.95 -3.07 10.90
CA ASP A 171 26.96 -1.96 11.87
C ASP A 171 25.91 -0.86 11.59
N GLN A 172 24.81 -1.21 10.90
CA GLN A 172 23.71 -0.29 10.67
C GLN A 172 22.78 -0.29 11.88
N SER A 173 22.38 0.90 12.33
CA SER A 173 21.41 1.01 13.41
C SER A 173 20.04 0.56 12.94
N GLU A 174 19.38 -0.29 13.71
CA GLU A 174 18.00 -0.72 13.47
C GLU A 174 17.06 0.48 13.25
N MET A 175 17.24 1.53 14.07
CA MET A 175 16.46 2.76 13.94
C MET A 175 16.59 3.40 12.57
N SER A 176 17.75 3.37 11.92
CA SER A 176 17.92 3.92 10.57
C SER A 176 17.08 3.18 9.51
N LEU A 177 16.85 1.88 9.70
CA LEU A 177 16.03 1.06 8.80
C LEU A 177 14.53 1.25 9.06
N ILE A 178 14.16 1.46 10.31
CA ILE A 178 12.77 1.57 10.77
C ILE A 178 12.21 2.98 10.62
N GLU A 179 13.03 4.00 10.85
CA GLU A 179 12.63 5.40 10.91
C GLU A 179 11.85 5.90 9.68
N PRO A 180 12.21 5.56 8.42
CA PRO A 180 11.44 5.96 7.25
C PRO A 180 9.98 5.48 7.30
N TYR A 181 9.74 4.29 7.86
CA TYR A 181 8.40 3.73 8.01
C TYR A 181 7.66 4.40 9.17
N LEU A 182 8.33 4.67 10.29
CA LEU A 182 7.72 5.36 11.44
C LEU A 182 7.39 6.83 11.18
N LYS A 183 8.16 7.53 10.32
CA LYS A 183 7.92 8.94 9.98
C LYS A 183 6.79 9.14 8.97
N SER A 184 6.54 8.17 8.10
CA SER A 184 5.50 8.27 7.07
C SER A 184 4.12 8.60 7.65
N ARG A 185 3.30 9.34 6.90
CA ARG A 185 1.93 9.71 7.31
C ARG A 185 1.01 8.50 7.28
N VAL A 186 1.13 7.67 6.25
CA VAL A 186 0.40 6.41 6.09
C VAL A 186 1.38 5.26 5.93
N LEU A 187 1.27 4.24 6.77
CA LEU A 187 2.07 3.02 6.66
C LEU A 187 1.18 1.82 6.38
N VAL A 188 1.53 1.01 5.39
CA VAL A 188 0.98 -0.33 5.19
C VAL A 188 1.97 -1.34 5.75
N ILE A 189 1.51 -2.17 6.69
CA ILE A 189 2.23 -3.35 7.18
C ILE A 189 1.53 -4.60 6.65
N ASP A 190 2.13 -5.21 5.64
CA ASP A 190 1.62 -6.44 5.01
C ASP A 190 2.11 -7.69 5.76
N GLU A 191 1.26 -8.73 5.75
CA GLU A 191 1.53 -10.03 6.36
C GLU A 191 1.90 -9.98 7.85
N LEU A 192 1.17 -9.17 8.62
CA LEU A 192 1.32 -9.06 10.06
C LEU A 192 1.23 -10.45 10.73
N ALA A 193 2.19 -10.70 11.63
CA ALA A 193 2.30 -11.89 12.48
C ALA A 193 2.55 -13.23 11.77
N LYS A 194 2.94 -13.24 10.48
CA LYS A 194 3.26 -14.48 9.73
C LYS A 194 4.50 -15.24 10.23
N GLY A 195 5.33 -14.62 11.07
CA GLY A 195 6.62 -15.13 11.54
C GLY A 195 6.56 -16.26 12.59
N ARG A 196 7.74 -16.68 13.07
CA ARG A 196 7.87 -17.67 14.16
C ARG A 196 7.54 -17.07 15.52
N ASN A 197 7.43 -15.74 15.58
CA ASN A 197 7.00 -15.01 16.76
C ASN A 197 7.95 -15.21 17.94
N ASN A 198 9.25 -15.23 17.63
CA ASN A 198 10.28 -15.25 18.68
C ASN A 198 10.29 -13.91 19.42
N GLU A 199 10.91 -13.90 20.60
CA GLU A 199 10.93 -12.73 21.49
C GLU A 199 11.48 -11.46 20.81
N TRP A 200 12.49 -11.62 19.96
CA TRP A 200 13.05 -10.52 19.18
C TRP A 200 12.03 -9.97 18.15
N GLU A 201 11.36 -10.82 17.36
CA GLU A 201 10.33 -10.39 16.41
C GLU A 201 9.18 -9.65 17.10
N GLN A 202 8.79 -10.12 18.30
CA GLN A 202 7.78 -9.48 19.14
C GLN A 202 8.22 -8.12 19.66
N THR A 203 9.49 -7.97 20.03
CA THR A 203 10.04 -6.70 20.50
C THR A 203 9.98 -5.64 19.40
N ILE A 204 10.42 -6.00 18.19
CA ILE A 204 10.33 -5.10 17.01
C ILE A 204 8.88 -4.75 16.71
N LEU A 205 7.98 -5.74 16.78
CA LEU A 205 6.55 -5.51 16.55
C LEU A 205 5.96 -4.54 17.60
N ASP A 206 6.19 -4.76 18.90
CA ASP A 206 5.69 -3.85 19.94
C ASP A 206 6.25 -2.44 19.75
N GLN A 207 7.52 -2.28 19.38
CA GLN A 207 8.13 -0.98 19.09
C GLN A 207 7.43 -0.27 17.92
N PHE A 208 7.19 -0.99 16.81
CA PHE A 208 6.49 -0.44 15.64
C PHE A 208 5.08 0.02 15.99
N ILE A 209 4.31 -0.88 16.61
CA ILE A 209 2.90 -0.60 16.94
C ILE A 209 2.81 0.49 18.00
N SER A 210 3.65 0.45 19.04
CA SER A 210 3.69 1.50 20.08
C SER A 210 4.00 2.87 19.48
N SER A 211 5.04 2.96 18.65
CA SER A 211 5.48 4.23 18.07
C SER A 211 4.39 4.85 17.19
N ARG A 212 3.71 4.05 16.38
CA ARG A 212 2.64 4.54 15.52
C ARG A 212 1.33 4.78 16.24
N TYR A 213 1.01 3.98 17.26
CA TYR A 213 -0.15 4.19 18.12
C TYR A 213 -0.06 5.54 18.89
N ASN A 214 1.13 5.88 19.39
CA ASN A 214 1.35 7.14 20.11
C ASN A 214 1.35 8.37 19.19
N ALA A 215 1.48 8.18 17.87
CA ALA A 215 1.45 9.26 16.90
C ALA A 215 0.01 9.49 16.42
N ALA A 216 -0.71 10.39 17.10
CA ALA A 216 -2.13 10.68 16.84
C ALA A 216 -2.41 11.16 15.40
N ASP A 217 -1.40 11.69 14.71
CA ASP A 217 -1.44 12.18 13.34
C ASP A 217 -1.00 11.13 12.31
N LYS A 218 -0.95 9.84 12.65
CA LYS A 218 -0.44 8.80 11.75
C LYS A 218 -1.43 7.66 11.58
N VAL A 219 -1.58 7.20 10.34
CA VAL A 219 -2.47 6.07 10.02
C VAL A 219 -1.63 4.86 9.65
N THR A 220 -2.11 3.69 10.07
CA THR A 220 -1.50 2.41 9.71
C THR A 220 -2.56 1.45 9.19
N LEU A 221 -2.31 0.88 8.01
CA LEU A 221 -3.12 -0.16 7.40
C LEU A 221 -2.39 -1.50 7.55
N PHE A 222 -3.13 -2.56 7.80
CA PHE A 222 -2.57 -3.87 8.07
C PHE A 222 -3.25 -4.95 7.22
N THR A 223 -2.49 -6.00 6.92
CA THR A 223 -3.07 -7.27 6.46
C THR A 223 -2.58 -8.41 7.35
N THR A 224 -3.42 -9.42 7.56
CA THR A 224 -3.01 -10.63 8.26
C THR A 224 -3.76 -11.84 7.74
N ASN A 225 -3.11 -13.00 7.80
CA ASN A 225 -3.71 -14.28 7.43
C ASN A 225 -4.50 -14.93 8.59
N TYR A 226 -4.39 -14.38 9.80
CA TYR A 226 -5.11 -14.89 10.97
C TYR A 226 -6.54 -14.33 11.01
N SER A 227 -7.50 -15.17 11.35
CA SER A 227 -8.87 -14.75 11.66
C SER A 227 -9.03 -14.67 13.17
N ASP A 228 -9.88 -13.73 13.61
CA ASP A 228 -10.26 -13.53 15.01
C ASP A 228 -11.33 -14.55 15.45
N SER A 229 -11.23 -15.79 14.97
CA SER A 229 -12.25 -16.82 15.18
C SER A 229 -11.65 -17.94 16.02
N ASP A 230 -12.00 -17.97 17.30
CA ASP A 230 -11.82 -19.11 18.22
C ASP A 230 -12.63 -20.35 17.80
N VAL A 231 -13.33 -20.30 16.66
CA VAL A 231 -14.12 -21.40 16.15
C VAL A 231 -13.18 -22.40 15.49
N ALA A 232 -12.74 -23.37 16.29
CA ALA A 232 -12.29 -24.67 15.83
C ALA A 232 -13.34 -25.21 14.85
N SER A 233 -13.07 -25.08 13.55
CA SER A 233 -13.77 -25.87 12.55
C SER A 233 -13.30 -27.31 12.75
N ALA A 234 -14.03 -28.04 13.59
CA ALA A 234 -13.90 -29.47 13.72
C ALA A 234 -14.34 -30.09 12.39
N ASP A 235 -13.37 -30.42 11.53
CA ASP A 235 -13.65 -31.29 10.40
C ASP A 235 -14.05 -32.66 10.97
N THR A 236 -15.19 -33.18 10.50
CA THR A 236 -15.85 -34.44 10.89
C THR A 236 -15.05 -35.71 10.56
N ASN A 237 -13.71 -35.63 10.45
CA ASN A 237 -12.86 -36.76 10.04
C ASN A 237 -11.58 -36.91 10.87
N GLY A 238 -11.58 -36.51 12.16
CA GLY A 238 -10.67 -37.06 13.18
C GLY A 238 -9.16 -37.02 12.88
N ARG A 239 -8.73 -36.22 11.92
CA ARG A 239 -7.33 -36.01 11.56
C ARG A 239 -7.01 -34.56 11.87
N THR A 240 -6.62 -34.32 13.12
CA THR A 240 -6.02 -33.08 13.56
C THR A 240 -4.73 -32.84 12.78
N ASN A 241 -4.81 -32.09 11.68
CA ASN A 241 -3.65 -31.32 11.25
C ASN A 241 -3.40 -30.29 12.36
N SER A 242 -2.29 -30.45 13.06
CA SER A 242 -1.78 -29.63 14.16
C SER A 242 -1.45 -28.17 13.77
N PHE A 243 -1.97 -27.68 12.65
CA PHE A 243 -2.02 -26.25 12.33
C PHE A 243 -3.31 -25.65 12.91
N GLN A 244 -3.42 -25.68 14.23
CA GLN A 244 -4.46 -24.94 14.96
C GLN A 244 -4.47 -23.48 14.46
N LYS A 245 -5.65 -23.03 14.04
CA LYS A 245 -5.96 -21.62 13.72
C LYS A 245 -5.70 -20.78 14.97
N GLN A 246 -4.47 -20.36 15.19
CA GLN A 246 -4.14 -19.43 16.26
C GLN A 246 -4.76 -18.07 15.94
N SER A 247 -5.39 -17.46 16.93
CA SER A 247 -6.00 -16.14 16.76
C SER A 247 -4.90 -15.08 16.58
N LEU A 248 -5.23 -13.94 15.96
CA LEU A 248 -4.28 -12.82 15.87
C LEU A 248 -3.80 -12.42 17.27
N LYS A 249 -4.69 -12.42 18.25
CA LYS A 249 -4.41 -12.08 19.65
C LYS A 249 -3.36 -12.99 20.27
N GLU A 250 -3.45 -14.30 20.08
CA GLU A 250 -2.42 -15.26 20.54
C GLU A 250 -1.06 -14.99 19.88
N LYS A 251 -1.07 -14.58 18.61
CA LYS A 251 0.16 -14.27 17.90
C LYS A 251 0.79 -12.95 18.29
N VAL A 252 0.05 -11.87 18.48
CA VAL A 252 0.65 -10.55 18.79
C VAL A 252 0.70 -10.24 20.28
N GLY A 253 0.01 -11.02 21.12
CA GLY A 253 -0.16 -10.74 22.54
C GLY A 253 -1.20 -9.67 22.85
N ASP A 254 -1.69 -9.66 24.09
CA ASP A 254 -2.80 -8.80 24.54
C ASP A 254 -2.57 -7.32 24.29
N ARG A 255 -1.36 -6.85 24.60
CA ARG A 255 -0.98 -5.44 24.53
C ARG A 255 -1.01 -4.91 23.09
N ILE A 256 -0.42 -5.64 22.15
CA ILE A 256 -0.39 -5.24 20.74
C ILE A 256 -1.79 -5.33 20.16
N PHE A 257 -2.53 -6.40 20.46
CA PHE A 257 -3.90 -6.58 20.01
C PHE A 257 -4.83 -5.45 20.47
N SER A 258 -4.75 -5.04 21.74
CA SER A 258 -5.52 -3.93 22.29
C SER A 258 -5.30 -2.61 21.54
N ARG A 259 -4.03 -2.30 21.22
CA ARG A 259 -3.67 -1.12 20.43
C ARG A 259 -4.20 -1.20 19.00
N LEU A 260 -4.07 -2.37 18.36
CA LEU A 260 -4.61 -2.61 17.02
C LEU A 260 -6.12 -2.39 16.99
N ALA A 261 -6.86 -2.93 17.97
CA ALA A 261 -8.31 -2.79 18.06
C ALA A 261 -8.75 -1.32 18.21
N GLN A 262 -7.99 -0.53 18.97
CA GLN A 262 -8.28 0.90 19.13
C GLN A 262 -7.93 1.70 17.87
N MET A 263 -6.75 1.46 17.27
CA MET A 263 -6.26 2.28 16.16
C MET A 263 -6.79 1.85 14.79
N CYS A 264 -7.38 0.66 14.65
CA CYS A 264 -7.86 0.14 13.37
C CYS A 264 -9.29 -0.43 13.45
N ASP A 265 -10.01 -0.33 12.34
CA ASP A 265 -11.20 -1.15 12.10
C ASP A 265 -10.81 -2.51 11.50
N PHE A 266 -11.33 -3.57 12.10
CA PHE A 266 -11.03 -4.93 11.67
C PHE A 266 -12.01 -5.35 10.56
N VAL A 267 -11.45 -5.69 9.40
CA VAL A 267 -12.21 -6.02 8.20
C VAL A 267 -11.98 -7.49 7.87
N LYS A 268 -12.94 -8.34 8.25
CA LYS A 268 -12.89 -9.78 7.99
C LYS A 268 -13.23 -10.06 6.52
N MET A 269 -12.41 -10.90 5.90
CA MET A 269 -12.53 -11.38 4.53
C MET A 269 -12.59 -12.91 4.54
N GLU A 270 -13.44 -13.47 3.69
CA GLU A 270 -13.71 -14.90 3.63
C GLU A 270 -13.82 -15.37 2.17
N GLY A 271 -13.58 -16.66 1.94
CA GLY A 271 -13.70 -17.30 0.64
C GLY A 271 -12.48 -18.17 0.29
N ASP A 272 -12.50 -18.68 -0.94
CA ASP A 272 -11.41 -19.49 -1.48
C ASP A 272 -10.27 -18.62 -2.03
N ASP A 273 -9.08 -19.20 -2.14
CA ASP A 273 -7.93 -18.52 -2.76
C ASP A 273 -8.20 -18.19 -4.23
N TYR A 274 -8.39 -16.91 -4.53
CA TYR A 274 -8.62 -16.40 -5.88
C TYR A 274 -7.49 -16.74 -6.85
N ARG A 275 -6.24 -16.86 -6.36
CA ARG A 275 -5.06 -17.23 -7.18
C ARG A 275 -5.18 -18.63 -7.75
N THR A 276 -5.94 -19.52 -7.11
CA THR A 276 -6.20 -20.88 -7.60
C THR A 276 -7.34 -20.96 -8.61
N LYS A 277 -8.29 -20.02 -8.55
CA LYS A 277 -9.42 -19.95 -9.49
C LYS A 277 -9.01 -19.34 -10.84
N ILE A 278 -8.02 -18.45 -10.85
CA ILE A 278 -7.35 -18.01 -12.08
C ILE A 278 -6.39 -19.11 -12.53
N LYS A 279 -6.89 -20.16 -13.19
CA LYS A 279 -5.99 -21.06 -13.95
C LYS A 279 -5.22 -20.22 -14.96
N ALA A 280 -3.91 -20.42 -15.00
CA ALA A 280 -2.97 -19.74 -15.90
C ALA A 280 -3.52 -19.71 -17.33
N THR A 281 -3.50 -18.53 -17.95
CA THR A 281 -3.73 -18.39 -19.39
C THR A 281 -2.82 -19.37 -20.11
N PRO A 282 -3.33 -20.25 -21.01
CA PRO A 282 -2.47 -21.14 -21.76
C PRO A 282 -1.42 -20.31 -22.48
N ARG A 283 -0.14 -20.63 -22.29
CA ARG A 283 0.93 -20.07 -23.14
C ARG A 283 0.55 -20.39 -24.58
N VAL A 284 0.30 -19.36 -25.38
CA VAL A 284 0.17 -19.51 -26.83
C VAL A 284 1.51 -20.05 -27.31
N LEU A 285 1.57 -21.37 -27.55
CA LEU A 285 2.66 -21.99 -28.28
C LEU A 285 2.67 -21.33 -29.66
N GLY A 286 3.67 -20.47 -29.90
CA GLY A 286 3.89 -19.86 -31.19
C GLY A 286 4.02 -20.98 -32.23
N LYS A 287 3.09 -21.01 -33.19
CA LYS A 287 3.26 -21.77 -34.42
C LYS A 287 4.50 -21.23 -35.12
N LYS A 288 5.56 -22.04 -35.17
CA LYS A 288 6.63 -21.86 -36.15
C LYS A 288 6.02 -22.10 -37.53
N TYR A 289 6.06 -21.09 -38.39
CA TYR A 289 6.09 -21.24 -39.83
C TYR A 289 7.31 -20.49 -40.33
#